data_AF-A0AAJ1HTA9-F1
#
_entry.id   AF-A0AAJ1HTA9-F1
#
_cell.length_a   1.000
_cell.length_b   1.000
_cell.length_c   1.000
_cell.angle_alpha   90.00
_cell.angle_beta   90.00
_cell.angle_gamma   90.00
#
_symmetry.space_group_name_H-M   'P 1'
#
loop_
_entity.id
_entity.type
_entity.pdbx_description
1 polymer ?
#
loop_
_entity_poly.entity_id
_entity_poly.type
_entity_poly.pdbx_seq_one_letter_code
_entity_poly.pdbx_strand_id
1 'polypeptide(L)'
;MADENAKQVLVYTYDTTDRLHAFTGTISVAEGTALTDGQTDVAPTDNNQFFNGTKWVGGDQLVTAYHYDTNGYWDGSTLIPDGAPLEANETTVVPYDANGAGMYKPKWDATQGKWVETLTQEEIDALNKPAKPEPTAEQKMISALGQQVAQANAENVQIKQDNAQLKQMVSMLGQTVAQLKAQSTTTNN
;
A
#
# COMPACT_ATOMS: atom_id res chain seq x y z
N MET A 1 -9.52 -61.16 -20.62
CA MET A 1 -10.45 -60.67 -21.65
C MET A 1 -11.24 -59.56 -21.00
N ALA A 2 -11.07 -58.32 -21.45
CA ALA A 2 -11.94 -57.23 -20.99
C ALA A 2 -13.34 -57.53 -21.53
N ASP A 3 -14.35 -57.42 -20.68
CA ASP A 3 -15.74 -57.70 -21.03
C ASP A 3 -16.24 -56.60 -21.98
N GLU A 4 -16.23 -56.87 -23.28
CA GLU A 4 -16.57 -55.91 -24.35
C GLU A 4 -18.02 -55.38 -24.28
N ASN A 5 -18.85 -55.94 -23.38
CA ASN A 5 -20.24 -55.56 -23.13
C ASN A 5 -20.46 -54.84 -21.78
N ALA A 6 -19.40 -54.40 -21.08
CA ALA A 6 -19.57 -53.63 -19.86
C ALA A 6 -20.33 -52.33 -20.14
N LYS A 7 -21.44 -52.12 -19.43
CA LYS A 7 -22.24 -50.88 -19.52
C LYS A 7 -21.33 -49.69 -19.22
N GLN A 8 -21.36 -48.67 -20.08
CA GLN A 8 -20.57 -47.46 -19.91
C GLN A 8 -21.37 -46.40 -19.15
N VAL A 9 -20.69 -45.60 -18.32
CA VAL A 9 -21.24 -44.46 -17.59
C VAL A 9 -20.43 -43.21 -17.89
N LEU A 10 -21.07 -42.04 -17.84
CA LEU A 10 -20.39 -40.76 -17.99
C LEU A 10 -19.76 -40.36 -16.66
N VAL A 11 -18.52 -39.87 -16.75
CA VAL A 11 -17.75 -39.32 -15.63
C VAL A 11 -17.26 -37.94 -16.04
N TYR A 12 -17.38 -36.99 -15.12
CA TYR A 12 -17.04 -35.59 -15.32
C TYR A 12 -15.69 -35.32 -14.67
N THR A 13 -14.82 -34.61 -15.40
CA THR A 13 -13.47 -34.33 -14.93
C THR A 13 -13.33 -32.86 -14.52
N TYR A 14 -12.50 -32.60 -13.52
CA TYR A 14 -12.18 -31.26 -13.05
C TYR A 14 -10.68 -31.07 -12.85
N ASP A 15 -10.24 -29.82 -12.85
CA ASP A 15 -8.85 -29.43 -12.60
C ASP A 15 -8.48 -29.63 -11.13
N THR A 16 -7.41 -30.37 -10.84
CA THR A 16 -6.93 -30.59 -9.47
C THR A 16 -5.76 -29.67 -9.10
N THR A 17 -5.26 -28.89 -10.06
CA THR A 17 -4.12 -27.98 -9.86
C THR A 17 -4.54 -26.63 -9.26
N ASP A 18 -5.78 -26.23 -9.48
CA ASP A 18 -6.42 -25.05 -8.90
C ASP A 18 -7.54 -25.50 -7.94
N ARG A 19 -7.67 -24.78 -6.83
CA ARG A 19 -8.71 -24.96 -5.81
C ARG A 19 -10.10 -24.57 -6.30
N LEU A 20 -10.21 -23.89 -7.44
CA LEU A 20 -11.49 -23.67 -8.11
C LEU A 20 -12.08 -24.96 -8.69
N HIS A 21 -11.27 -25.98 -8.95
CA HIS A 21 -11.73 -27.25 -9.51
C HIS A 21 -12.61 -27.08 -10.73
N ALA A 22 -12.10 -26.32 -11.71
CA ALA A 22 -12.83 -26.00 -12.92
C ALA A 22 -13.14 -27.27 -13.74
N PHE A 23 -14.32 -27.32 -14.36
CA PHE A 23 -14.73 -28.39 -15.25
C PHE A 23 -13.78 -28.50 -16.45
N THR A 24 -13.22 -29.69 -16.68
CA THR A 24 -12.28 -29.94 -17.78
C THR A 24 -12.86 -30.81 -18.88
N GLY A 25 -13.91 -31.58 -18.61
CA GLY A 25 -14.55 -32.39 -19.64
C GLY A 25 -15.34 -33.58 -19.13
N THR A 26 -15.62 -34.50 -20.04
CA THR A 26 -16.41 -35.70 -19.78
C THR A 26 -15.78 -36.89 -20.49
N ILE A 27 -15.72 -38.02 -19.80
CA ILE A 27 -15.21 -39.29 -20.31
C ILE A 27 -16.28 -40.39 -20.11
N SER A 28 -16.17 -41.47 -20.88
CA SER A 28 -16.97 -42.69 -20.67
C SER A 28 -16.10 -43.78 -20.07
N VAL A 29 -16.56 -44.40 -19.00
CA VAL A 29 -15.87 -45.51 -18.32
C VAL A 29 -16.83 -46.65 -18.03
N ALA A 30 -16.32 -47.86 -17.86
CA ALA A 30 -17.15 -49.02 -17.54
C ALA A 30 -17.81 -48.82 -16.16
N GLU A 31 -19.08 -49.20 -16.03
CA GLU A 31 -19.85 -49.14 -14.80
C GLU A 31 -19.14 -49.90 -13.67
N GLY A 32 -19.04 -49.29 -12.50
CA GLY A 32 -18.30 -49.83 -11.35
C GLY A 32 -16.79 -49.56 -11.38
N THR A 33 -16.27 -48.85 -12.39
CA THR A 33 -14.88 -48.35 -12.35
C THR A 33 -14.71 -47.36 -11.19
N ALA A 34 -13.68 -47.57 -10.37
CA ALA A 34 -13.36 -46.64 -9.29
C ALA A 34 -12.87 -45.30 -9.87
N LEU A 35 -13.46 -44.20 -9.39
CA LEU A 35 -13.07 -42.85 -9.79
C LEU A 35 -11.72 -42.48 -9.16
N THR A 36 -10.92 -41.72 -9.89
CA THR A 36 -9.67 -41.14 -9.38
C THR A 36 -9.86 -39.70 -8.95
N ASP A 37 -8.84 -39.10 -8.33
CA ASP A 37 -8.84 -37.65 -8.12
C ASP A 37 -9.02 -36.91 -9.46
N GLY A 38 -9.74 -35.79 -9.42
CA GLY A 38 -10.17 -35.05 -10.62
C GLY A 38 -11.36 -35.65 -11.36
N GLN A 39 -12.08 -36.62 -10.77
CA GLN A 39 -13.26 -37.25 -11.38
C GLN A 39 -14.47 -37.28 -10.44
N THR A 40 -15.66 -37.13 -11.02
CA THR A 40 -16.93 -37.28 -10.32
C THR A 40 -18.00 -37.87 -11.23
N ASP A 41 -18.91 -38.66 -10.66
CA ASP A 41 -20.14 -39.14 -11.32
C ASP A 41 -21.29 -38.12 -11.21
N VAL A 42 -21.08 -37.01 -10.50
CA VAL A 42 -22.04 -35.92 -10.37
C VAL A 42 -22.03 -35.08 -11.64
N ALA A 43 -23.16 -35.01 -12.33
CA ALA A 43 -23.30 -34.17 -13.51
C ALA A 43 -23.34 -32.67 -13.15
N PRO A 44 -22.65 -31.81 -13.90
CA PRO A 44 -22.84 -30.37 -13.78
C PRO A 44 -24.26 -29.99 -14.19
N THR A 45 -24.84 -29.08 -13.41
CA THR A 45 -26.16 -28.48 -13.70
C THR A 45 -25.95 -27.08 -14.25
N ASP A 46 -26.70 -26.71 -15.29
CA ASP A 46 -26.65 -25.37 -15.89
C ASP A 46 -25.22 -24.93 -16.28
N ASN A 47 -24.83 -23.71 -15.93
CA ASN A 47 -23.50 -23.14 -16.15
C ASN A 47 -22.54 -23.36 -14.96
N ASN A 48 -22.81 -24.34 -14.10
CA ASN A 48 -21.96 -24.61 -12.94
C ASN A 48 -20.67 -25.29 -13.41
N GLN A 49 -19.55 -24.60 -13.20
CA GLN A 49 -18.27 -24.95 -13.79
C GLN A 49 -17.20 -25.30 -12.75
N PHE A 50 -17.51 -25.23 -11.46
CA PHE A 50 -16.56 -25.45 -10.38
C PHE A 50 -17.03 -26.56 -9.45
N PHE A 51 -16.19 -27.56 -9.18
CA PHE A 51 -16.57 -28.69 -8.32
C PHE A 51 -16.13 -28.47 -6.88
N ASN A 52 -17.07 -28.45 -5.93
CA ASN A 52 -16.73 -28.22 -4.52
C ASN A 52 -16.35 -29.50 -3.74
N GLY A 53 -16.17 -30.63 -4.42
CA GLY A 53 -15.98 -31.95 -3.81
C GLY A 53 -17.27 -32.77 -3.65
N THR A 54 -18.45 -32.15 -3.78
CA THR A 54 -19.76 -32.83 -3.67
C THR A 54 -20.72 -32.50 -4.82
N LYS A 55 -20.67 -31.29 -5.35
CA LYS A 55 -21.51 -30.81 -6.44
C LYS A 55 -20.81 -29.73 -7.24
N TRP A 56 -21.34 -29.48 -8.43
CA TRP A 56 -20.95 -28.34 -9.26
C TRP A 56 -21.64 -27.07 -8.77
N VAL A 57 -20.88 -25.97 -8.70
CA VAL A 57 -21.37 -24.63 -8.33
C VAL A 57 -21.02 -23.60 -9.41
N GLY A 58 -21.82 -22.55 -9.46
CA GLY A 58 -21.65 -21.41 -10.38
C GLY A 58 -20.54 -20.47 -9.94
N GLY A 59 -20.14 -19.55 -10.83
CA GLY A 59 -19.17 -18.50 -10.51
C GLY A 59 -19.68 -17.45 -9.51
N ASP A 60 -20.99 -17.31 -9.36
CA ASP A 60 -21.66 -16.53 -8.33
C ASP A 60 -21.70 -17.23 -6.97
N GLN A 61 -21.29 -18.50 -6.90
CA GLN A 61 -21.22 -19.32 -5.71
C GLN A 61 -19.77 -19.62 -5.32
N LEU A 62 -18.88 -18.65 -5.56
CA LEU A 62 -17.50 -18.68 -5.07
C LEU A 62 -17.41 -17.89 -3.77
N VAL A 63 -16.64 -18.41 -2.82
CA VAL A 63 -16.35 -17.76 -1.54
C VAL A 63 -14.86 -17.54 -1.40
N THR A 64 -14.47 -16.58 -0.57
CA THR A 64 -13.06 -16.34 -0.25
C THR A 64 -12.66 -17.16 0.97
N ALA A 65 -11.66 -18.01 0.81
CA ALA A 65 -10.91 -18.59 1.91
C ALA A 65 -9.80 -17.60 2.31
N TYR A 66 -9.80 -17.19 3.57
CA TYR A 66 -8.78 -16.35 4.18
C TYR A 66 -7.79 -17.24 4.93
N HIS A 67 -6.52 -17.19 4.54
CA HIS A 67 -5.45 -17.94 5.17
C HIS A 67 -4.77 -17.08 6.25
N TYR A 68 -4.34 -17.73 7.33
CA TYR A 68 -3.53 -17.10 8.36
C TYR A 68 -2.24 -17.88 8.60
N ASP A 69 -1.18 -17.14 8.94
CA ASP A 69 0.12 -17.70 9.27
C ASP A 69 0.08 -18.53 10.57
N THR A 70 1.21 -19.14 10.93
CA THR A 70 1.34 -19.92 12.17
C THR A 70 1.16 -19.09 13.44
N ASN A 71 1.23 -17.75 13.36
CA ASN A 71 0.97 -16.84 14.46
C ASN A 71 -0.48 -16.34 14.49
N GLY A 72 -1.30 -16.77 13.54
CA GLY A 72 -2.70 -16.40 13.36
C GLY A 72 -2.92 -15.11 12.57
N TYR A 73 -1.90 -14.47 12.01
CA TYR A 73 -2.10 -13.23 11.22
C TYR A 73 -2.53 -13.55 9.80
N TRP A 74 -3.47 -12.77 9.27
CA TRP A 74 -3.86 -12.86 7.87
C TRP A 74 -2.65 -12.60 6.96
N ASP A 75 -2.40 -13.50 6.02
CA ASP A 75 -1.28 -13.44 5.07
C ASP A 75 -1.70 -13.69 3.61
N GLY A 76 -2.96 -14.09 3.37
CA GLY A 76 -3.43 -14.36 2.02
C GLY A 76 -4.90 -14.72 1.93
N SER A 77 -5.41 -14.75 0.71
CA SER A 77 -6.77 -15.19 0.42
C SER A 77 -6.85 -15.82 -0.96
N THR A 78 -7.72 -16.80 -1.12
CA THR A 78 -7.99 -17.44 -2.40
C THR A 78 -9.49 -17.64 -2.61
N LEU A 79 -9.93 -17.75 -3.86
CA LEU A 79 -11.30 -18.09 -4.18
C LEU A 79 -11.45 -19.61 -4.22
N ILE A 80 -12.53 -20.09 -3.60
CA ILE A 80 -12.90 -21.50 -3.61
C ILE A 80 -14.40 -21.66 -3.93
N PRO A 81 -14.81 -22.81 -4.46
CA PRO A 81 -16.22 -23.16 -4.59
C PRO A 81 -16.91 -23.15 -3.23
N ASP A 82 -18.13 -22.63 -3.12
CA ASP A 82 -18.89 -22.66 -1.87
C ASP A 82 -19.07 -24.10 -1.37
N GLY A 83 -18.80 -24.32 -0.09
CA GLY A 83 -18.79 -25.63 0.55
C GLY A 83 -17.56 -26.51 0.25
N ALA A 84 -16.57 -26.02 -0.50
CA ALA A 84 -15.31 -26.73 -0.66
C ALA A 84 -14.57 -26.85 0.69
N PRO A 85 -13.81 -27.94 0.89
CA PRO A 85 -13.03 -28.11 2.10
C PRO A 85 -11.98 -27.00 2.23
N LEU A 86 -11.88 -26.44 3.43
CA LEU A 86 -10.83 -25.52 3.81
C LEU A 86 -9.52 -26.26 4.08
N GLU A 87 -8.41 -25.66 3.70
CA GLU A 87 -7.09 -26.13 4.10
C GLU A 87 -6.82 -25.78 5.56
N ALA A 88 -5.70 -26.29 6.09
CA ALA A 88 -5.25 -25.90 7.42
C ALA A 88 -5.00 -24.39 7.45
N ASN A 89 -5.37 -23.77 8.58
CA ASN A 89 -5.24 -22.33 8.79
C ASN A 89 -6.06 -21.45 7.84
N GLU A 90 -7.23 -21.93 7.42
CA GLU A 90 -8.16 -21.14 6.63
C GLU A 90 -9.51 -20.96 7.30
N THR A 91 -10.19 -19.89 6.89
CA THR A 91 -11.56 -19.58 7.31
C THR A 91 -12.29 -18.87 6.18
N THR A 92 -13.62 -19.02 6.11
CA THR A 92 -14.48 -18.20 5.24
C THR A 92 -14.99 -16.94 5.95
N VAL A 93 -14.64 -16.75 7.22
CA VAL A 93 -15.01 -15.56 7.98
C VAL A 93 -14.20 -14.37 7.47
N VAL A 94 -14.91 -13.32 7.04
CA VAL A 94 -14.30 -12.10 6.52
C VAL A 94 -13.64 -11.30 7.66
N PRO A 95 -12.43 -10.74 7.48
CA PRO A 95 -11.73 -9.95 8.51
C PRO A 95 -12.30 -8.53 8.65
N TYR A 96 -13.57 -8.45 9.03
CA TYR A 96 -14.27 -7.21 9.31
C TYR A 96 -14.39 -6.95 10.81
N ASP A 97 -14.27 -5.67 11.18
CA ASP A 97 -14.57 -5.17 12.50
C ASP A 97 -16.09 -5.22 12.81
N ALA A 98 -16.46 -4.84 14.02
CA ALA A 98 -17.87 -4.84 14.45
C ALA A 98 -18.77 -3.87 13.64
N ASN A 99 -18.19 -2.93 12.90
CA ASN A 99 -18.90 -1.98 12.06
C ASN A 99 -18.97 -2.44 10.58
N GLY A 100 -18.37 -3.58 10.24
CA GLY A 100 -18.29 -4.08 8.87
C GLY A 100 -17.14 -3.49 8.04
N ALA A 101 -16.19 -2.78 8.67
CA ALA A 101 -15.01 -2.25 8.01
C ALA A 101 -13.86 -3.26 8.03
N GLY A 102 -12.96 -3.22 7.04
CA GLY A 102 -11.76 -4.05 7.03
C GLY A 102 -10.82 -3.75 8.19
N MET A 103 -10.28 -4.80 8.82
CA MET A 103 -9.24 -4.69 9.85
C MET A 103 -7.86 -4.42 9.22
N TYR A 104 -6.98 -3.71 9.94
CA TYR A 104 -5.63 -3.37 9.51
C TYR A 104 -4.63 -4.50 9.73
N LYS A 105 -4.68 -5.13 10.91
CA LYS A 105 -3.80 -6.27 11.23
C LYS A 105 -4.61 -7.37 11.90
N PRO A 106 -5.54 -7.99 11.15
CA PRO A 106 -6.41 -9.03 11.69
C PRO A 106 -5.59 -10.25 12.12
N LYS A 107 -5.89 -10.73 13.32
CA LYS A 107 -5.40 -12.00 13.85
C LYS A 107 -6.57 -12.94 14.12
N TRP A 108 -6.47 -14.18 13.67
CA TRP A 108 -7.49 -15.19 13.86
C TRP A 108 -7.48 -15.68 15.32
N ASP A 109 -8.63 -15.55 15.98
CA ASP A 109 -8.92 -16.20 17.25
C ASP A 109 -9.72 -17.48 16.97
N ALA A 110 -9.00 -18.61 16.90
CA ALA A 110 -9.60 -19.91 16.67
C ALA A 110 -10.55 -20.37 17.80
N THR A 111 -10.42 -19.80 19.00
CA THR A 111 -11.31 -20.10 20.13
C THR A 111 -12.66 -19.43 19.94
N GLN A 112 -12.65 -18.20 19.40
CA GLN A 112 -13.86 -17.41 19.16
C GLN A 112 -14.41 -17.54 17.74
N GLY A 113 -13.65 -18.15 16.83
CA GLY A 113 -14.01 -18.31 15.42
C GLY A 113 -14.14 -16.97 14.69
N LYS A 114 -13.30 -15.98 15.04
CA LYS A 114 -13.34 -14.64 14.42
C LYS A 114 -11.97 -13.99 14.34
N TRP A 115 -11.89 -12.95 13.52
CA TRP A 115 -10.74 -12.06 13.48
C TRP A 115 -10.80 -11.04 14.63
N VAL A 116 -9.63 -10.69 15.16
CA VAL A 116 -9.43 -9.62 16.13
C VAL A 116 -8.42 -8.62 15.58
N GLU A 117 -8.72 -7.33 15.73
CA GLU A 117 -7.76 -6.27 15.41
C GLU A 117 -6.65 -6.28 16.45
N THR A 118 -5.40 -6.19 15.98
CA THR A 118 -4.22 -6.22 16.87
C THR A 118 -3.56 -4.86 17.00
N LEU A 119 -3.90 -3.91 16.12
CA LEU A 119 -3.48 -2.52 16.27
C LEU A 119 -4.39 -1.76 17.24
N THR A 120 -3.77 -0.87 17.99
CA THR A 120 -4.49 0.14 18.78
C THR A 120 -5.09 1.21 17.86
N GLN A 121 -6.07 1.96 18.38
CA GLN A 121 -6.65 3.07 17.62
C GLN A 121 -5.58 4.12 17.27
N GLU A 122 -4.63 4.38 18.17
CA GLU A 122 -3.53 5.32 17.94
C GLU A 122 -2.61 4.87 16.79
N GLU A 123 -2.33 3.57 16.68
CA GLU A 123 -1.55 3.01 15.57
C GLU A 123 -2.32 3.09 14.24
N ILE A 124 -3.62 2.78 14.25
CA ILE A 124 -4.50 2.93 13.08
C ILE A 124 -4.57 4.39 12.63
N ASP A 125 -4.75 5.32 13.56
CA ASP A 125 -4.77 6.75 13.29
C ASP A 125 -3.43 7.24 12.73
N ALA A 126 -2.32 6.68 13.20
CA ALA A 126 -0.99 6.96 12.66
C ALA A 126 -0.83 6.47 11.22
N LEU A 127 -1.37 5.29 10.87
CA LEU A 127 -1.38 4.75 9.50
C LEU A 127 -2.27 5.56 8.55
N ASN A 128 -3.41 6.04 9.07
CA ASN A 128 -4.37 6.83 8.31
C ASN A 128 -4.01 8.32 8.22
N LYS A 129 -2.98 8.77 8.95
CA LYS A 129 -2.57 10.16 8.92
C LYS A 129 -2.09 10.49 7.50
N PRO A 130 -2.72 11.45 6.81
CA PRO A 130 -2.27 11.85 5.49
C PRO A 130 -0.83 12.33 5.58
N ALA A 131 0.00 11.89 4.64
CA ALA A 131 1.36 12.38 4.52
C ALA A 131 1.32 13.92 4.47
N LYS A 132 2.23 14.57 5.20
CA LYS A 132 2.34 16.03 5.13
C LYS A 132 2.57 16.40 3.67
N PRO A 133 1.77 17.29 3.07
CA PRO A 133 1.95 17.65 1.67
C PRO A 133 3.37 18.18 1.48
N GLU A 134 4.05 17.69 0.44
CA GLU A 134 5.31 18.27 0.04
C GLU A 134 5.10 19.76 -0.27
N PRO A 135 6.05 20.64 0.09
CA PRO A 135 5.96 22.04 -0.27
C PRO A 135 5.83 22.18 -1.78
N THR A 136 4.85 22.96 -2.24
CA THR A 136 4.66 23.21 -3.67
C THR A 136 5.88 23.92 -4.26
N ALA A 137 6.03 23.90 -5.59
CA ALA A 137 7.08 24.65 -6.28
C ALA A 137 7.03 26.15 -5.92
N GLU A 138 5.83 26.73 -5.80
CA GLU A 138 5.61 28.11 -5.39
C GLU A 138 6.06 28.36 -3.94
N GLN A 139 5.76 27.46 -3.01
CA GLN A 139 6.20 27.59 -1.62
C GLN A 139 7.73 27.50 -1.50
N LYS A 140 8.36 26.60 -2.25
CA LYS A 140 9.83 26.51 -2.34
C LYS A 140 10.41 27.80 -2.90
N MET A 141 9.81 28.35 -3.96
CA MET A 141 10.23 29.60 -4.58
C MET A 141 10.07 30.80 -3.63
N ILE A 142 8.93 30.93 -2.93
CA ILE A 142 8.71 31.98 -1.93
C ILE A 142 9.75 31.90 -0.82
N SER A 143 10.06 30.69 -0.33
CA SER A 143 11.11 30.51 0.68
C SER A 143 12.48 30.93 0.17
N ALA A 144 12.84 30.58 -1.07
CA ALA A 144 14.11 30.97 -1.67
C ALA A 144 14.20 32.49 -1.86
N LEU A 145 13.13 33.13 -2.35
CA LEU A 145 13.05 34.59 -2.46
C LEU A 145 13.16 35.26 -1.08
N GLY A 146 12.51 34.71 -0.05
CA GLY A 146 12.61 35.22 1.32
C GLY A 146 14.04 35.20 1.85
N GLN A 147 14.79 34.12 1.58
CA GLN A 147 16.22 34.02 1.93
C GLN A 147 17.07 35.05 1.16
N GLN A 148 16.83 35.22 -0.14
CA GLN A 148 17.52 36.22 -0.96
C GLN A 148 17.24 37.65 -0.47
N VAL A 149 16.00 37.96 -0.11
CA VAL A 149 15.63 39.28 0.45
C VAL A 149 16.32 39.51 1.80
N ALA A 150 16.36 38.51 2.67
CA ALA A 150 17.06 38.61 3.95
C ALA A 150 18.57 38.88 3.76
N GLN A 151 19.20 38.20 2.81
CA GLN A 151 20.60 38.40 2.47
C GLN A 151 20.85 39.79 1.88
N ALA A 152 20.06 40.21 0.89
CA ALA A 152 20.17 41.54 0.29
C ALA A 152 19.93 42.67 1.32
N ASN A 153 19.06 42.45 2.30
CA ASN A 153 18.86 43.39 3.40
C ASN A 153 20.09 43.49 4.31
N ALA A 154 20.73 42.36 4.63
CA ALA A 154 21.96 42.36 5.42
C ALA A 154 23.10 43.09 4.68
N GLU A 155 23.26 42.84 3.38
CA GLU A 155 24.25 43.53 2.53
C GLU A 155 23.99 45.04 2.46
N ASN A 156 22.73 45.46 2.32
CA ASN A 156 22.36 46.88 2.32
C ASN A 156 22.66 47.57 3.67
N VAL A 157 22.47 46.88 4.79
CA VAL A 157 22.85 47.41 6.11
C VAL A 157 24.36 47.61 6.18
N GLN A 158 25.15 46.67 5.67
CA GLN A 158 26.60 46.80 5.63
C GLN A 158 27.03 47.99 4.75
N ILE A 159 26.51 48.11 3.54
CA ILE A 159 26.81 49.23 2.64
C ILE A 159 26.48 50.59 3.28
N LYS A 160 25.39 50.68 4.04
CA LYS A 160 25.04 51.91 4.77
C LYS A 160 26.06 52.25 5.85
N GLN A 161 26.57 51.25 6.57
CA GLN A 161 27.63 51.44 7.57
C GLN A 161 28.93 51.90 6.90
N ASP A 162 29.34 51.24 5.82
CA ASP A 162 30.56 51.58 5.07
C ASP A 162 30.49 53.00 4.51
N ASN A 163 29.34 53.39 3.95
CA ASN A 163 29.09 54.75 3.48
C ASN A 163 29.17 55.81 4.59
N ALA A 164 28.71 55.48 5.80
CA ALA A 164 28.83 56.38 6.94
C ALA A 164 30.30 56.57 7.35
N GLN A 165 31.08 55.48 7.37
CA GLN A 165 32.51 55.52 7.66
C GLN A 165 33.29 56.31 6.60
N LEU A 166 33.00 56.09 5.31
CA LEU A 166 33.61 56.84 4.21
C LEU A 166 33.36 58.34 4.33
N LYS A 167 32.12 58.74 4.65
CA LYS A 167 31.79 60.17 4.89
C LYS A 167 32.60 60.78 6.04
N GLN A 168 32.79 60.03 7.13
CA GLN A 168 33.62 60.47 8.25
C GLN A 168 35.09 60.66 7.82
N MET A 169 35.65 59.70 7.07
CA MET A 169 37.02 59.81 6.57
C MET A 169 37.21 61.00 5.63
N VAL A 170 36.28 61.24 4.70
CA VAL A 170 36.32 62.40 3.79
C VAL A 170 36.27 63.71 4.58
N SER A 171 35.41 63.80 5.60
CA SER A 171 35.33 64.98 6.47
C SER A 171 36.66 65.22 7.20
N MET A 172 37.28 64.18 7.77
CA MET A 172 38.58 64.28 8.45
C MET A 172 39.67 64.73 7.48
N LEU A 173 39.74 64.16 6.28
CA LEU A 173 40.70 64.57 5.25
C LEU A 173 40.51 66.04 4.85
N GLY A 174 39.27 66.48 4.69
CA GLY A 174 38.94 67.89 4.40
C GLY A 174 39.44 68.84 5.50
N GLN A 175 39.28 68.45 6.77
CA GLN A 175 39.80 69.20 7.91
C GLN A 175 41.34 69.24 7.91
N THR A 176 42.01 68.11 7.66
CA THR A 176 43.48 68.04 7.57
C THR A 176 44.03 68.93 6.44
N VAL A 177 43.39 68.92 5.27
CA VAL A 177 43.78 69.79 4.14
C VAL A 177 43.61 71.27 4.50
N ALA A 178 42.52 71.65 5.16
CA ALA A 178 42.31 73.03 5.61
C ALA A 178 43.38 73.48 6.62
N GLN A 179 43.75 72.60 7.57
CA GLN A 179 44.80 72.86 8.55
C GLN A 179 46.18 73.06 7.88
N LEU A 180 46.54 72.21 6.92
CA LEU A 180 47.80 72.34 6.16
C LEU A 180 47.87 73.66 5.37
N LYS A 181 46.75 74.10 4.77
CA LYS A 181 46.66 75.42 4.11
C LYS A 181 46.82 76.59 5.08
N ALA A 182 46.23 76.48 6.27
CA ALA A 182 46.38 77.51 7.30
C ALA A 182 47.83 77.62 7.81
N GLN A 183 48.51 76.48 8.02
CA GLN A 183 49.92 76.48 8.46
C GLN A 183 50.88 77.06 7.42
N SER A 184 50.64 76.79 6.13
CA SER A 184 51.48 77.31 5.03
C SER A 184 51.32 78.82 4.79
N THR A 185 50.21 79.42 5.23
CA THR A 185 50.00 80.88 5.15
C THR A 185 50.59 81.64 6.34
N THR A 186 50.74 81.02 7.50
CA THR A 186 51.38 81.63 8.68
C THR A 186 52.91 81.61 8.65
N THR A 187 53.53 80.77 7.84
CA THR A 187 55.01 80.64 7.75
C THR A 187 55.64 81.58 6.72
N ASN A 188 54.84 82.26 5.88
CA ASN A 188 55.31 83.14 4.80
C ASN A 188 55.15 84.65 5.10
N ASN A 189 54.95 85.04 6.36
CA ASN A 189 54.92 86.45 6.81
C ASN A 189 56.13 86.77 7.69
#